data_AF-A0A5J4TIQ2-F1
#
_entry.id   AF-A0A5J4TIQ2-F1
#
_cell.length_a   1.000
_cell.length_b   1.000
_cell.length_c   1.000
_cell.angle_alpha   90.00
_cell.angle_beta   90.00
_cell.angle_gamma   90.00
#
_symmetry.space_group_name_H-M   'P 1'
#
loop_
_entity.id
_entity.type
_entity.pdbx_description
1 polymer ?
#
loop_
_entity_poly.entity_id
_entity_poly.type
_entity_poly.pdbx_seq_one_letter_code
_entity_poly.pdbx_strand_id
1 'polypeptide(L)'
;QEKNPVNIITGYHQTSAQAAQQIKANGFRVGAGGIAGGGVYFALNKKDTNRKAHQKGVILECQIDIGSCKIMQQKEPQLTGEELKRQGFDSVYFPARYMNIPLSRPEYVIYDPARVKHIQYA
;
A
#
# COMPACT_ATOMS: atom_id res chain seq x y z
N GLN A 1 -20.00 20.05 -1.18
CA GLN A 1 -18.83 19.22 -1.51
C GLN A 1 -19.14 17.81 -1.06
N GLU A 2 -19.42 16.90 -1.99
CA GLU A 2 -19.56 15.49 -1.67
C GLU A 2 -18.25 15.02 -1.05
N LYS A 3 -18.32 14.51 0.19
CA LYS A 3 -17.15 13.91 0.82
C LYS A 3 -16.79 12.68 -0.01
N ASN A 4 -15.57 12.63 -0.53
CA ASN A 4 -15.05 11.43 -1.17
C ASN A 4 -15.30 10.23 -0.24
N PRO A 5 -15.75 9.08 -0.77
CA PRO A 5 -16.05 7.91 0.05
C PRO A 5 -14.78 7.48 0.81
N VAL A 6 -14.86 7.48 2.13
CA VAL A 6 -13.83 6.93 3.00
C VAL A 6 -14.00 5.41 2.99
N ASN A 7 -12.94 4.69 2.63
CA ASN A 7 -12.96 3.23 2.58
C ASN A 7 -11.75 2.71 3.36
N ILE A 8 -11.94 2.38 4.64
CA ILE A 8 -10.86 1.99 5.53
C ILE A 8 -10.69 0.48 5.54
N ILE A 9 -9.46 0.04 5.31
CA ILE A 9 -9.05 -1.36 5.44
C ILE A 9 -7.91 -1.51 6.46
N THR A 10 -7.74 -2.73 6.95
CA THR A 10 -6.52 -3.13 7.66
C THR A 10 -5.49 -3.64 6.66
N GLY A 11 -4.29 -3.07 6.67
CA GLY A 11 -3.15 -3.52 5.89
C GLY A 11 -1.89 -3.71 6.73
N TYR A 12 -0.95 -4.49 6.21
CA TYR A 12 0.28 -4.86 6.91
C TYR A 12 1.52 -4.43 6.13
N HIS A 13 2.48 -3.83 6.84
CA HIS A 13 3.74 -3.39 6.27
C HIS A 13 4.91 -3.87 7.14
N GLN A 14 5.83 -4.65 6.57
CA GLN A 14 7.00 -5.15 7.29
C GLN A 14 8.23 -4.33 6.95
N THR A 15 8.98 -3.95 7.99
CA THR A 15 10.17 -3.10 7.87
C THR A 15 11.11 -3.34 9.06
N SER A 16 12.25 -2.65 9.13
CA SER A 16 13.13 -2.72 10.30
C SER A 16 12.53 -1.99 11.52
N ALA A 17 12.98 -2.35 12.73
CA ALA A 17 12.51 -1.71 13.96
C ALA A 17 12.75 -0.19 13.96
N GLN A 18 13.91 0.25 13.47
CA GLN A 18 14.25 1.67 13.36
C GLN A 18 13.32 2.40 12.37
N ALA A 19 13.08 1.81 11.20
CA ALA A 19 12.16 2.39 10.23
C ALA A 19 10.72 2.43 10.76
N ALA A 20 10.28 1.40 11.50
CA ALA A 20 8.96 1.37 12.10
C ALA A 20 8.77 2.48 13.14
N GLN A 21 9.79 2.76 13.98
CA GLN A 21 9.76 3.89 14.90
C GLN A 21 9.61 5.23 14.16
N GLN A 22 10.37 5.41 13.08
CA GLN A 22 10.30 6.61 12.24
C GLN A 22 8.94 6.77 11.56
N ILE A 23 8.36 5.68 11.05
CA ILE A 23 7.03 5.66 10.44
C ILE A 23 5.94 6.00 11.46
N LYS A 24 6.04 5.47 12.68
CA LYS A 24 5.07 5.81 13.74
C LYS A 24 5.17 7.26 14.19
N ALA A 25 6.38 7.83 14.20
CA ALA A 25 6.60 9.21 14.61
C ALA A 25 6.22 10.23 13.51
N ASN A 26 6.53 9.93 12.25
CA ASN A 26 6.48 10.90 11.15
C ASN A 26 5.51 10.53 10.02
N GLY A 27 4.86 9.36 10.09
CA GLY A 27 4.09 8.80 9.00
C GLY A 27 4.95 8.08 7.94
N PHE A 28 4.27 7.50 6.96
CA PHE A 28 4.93 6.85 5.82
C PHE A 28 5.50 7.86 4.83
N ARG A 29 6.49 7.40 4.05
CA ARG A 29 6.97 8.08 2.85
C ARG A 29 6.78 7.13 1.67
N VAL A 30 6.46 7.68 0.50
CA VAL A 30 6.34 6.88 -0.72
C VAL A 30 7.70 6.29 -1.10
N GLY A 31 7.70 5.08 -1.65
CA GLY A 31 8.90 4.45 -2.19
C GLY A 31 9.32 5.02 -3.54
N ALA A 32 10.46 4.56 -4.06
CA ALA A 32 10.97 4.98 -5.37
C ALA A 32 10.50 4.08 -6.54
N GLY A 33 9.85 2.94 -6.26
CA GLY A 33 9.42 2.00 -7.29
C GLY A 33 8.65 0.82 -6.74
N GLY A 34 8.39 -0.15 -7.62
CA GLY A 34 7.63 -1.37 -7.32
C GLY A 34 6.78 -1.78 -8.52
N ILE A 35 5.90 -2.77 -8.35
CA ILE A 35 5.07 -3.27 -9.46
C ILE A 35 4.02 -2.26 -9.94
N ALA A 36 3.78 -1.21 -9.17
CA ALA A 36 2.90 -0.08 -9.48
C ALA A 36 3.63 1.26 -9.28
N GLY A 37 4.96 1.28 -9.44
CA GLY A 37 5.75 2.48 -9.19
C GLY A 37 5.89 2.84 -7.72
N GLY A 38 6.29 4.09 -7.45
CA GLY A 38 6.70 4.59 -6.15
C GLY A 38 5.55 4.90 -5.19
N GLY A 39 4.96 3.86 -4.62
CA GLY A 39 3.90 3.97 -3.60
C GLY A 39 4.27 3.33 -2.26
N VAL A 40 3.32 3.32 -1.33
CA VAL A 40 3.40 2.58 -0.06
C VAL A 40 2.56 1.32 -0.18
N TYR A 41 3.21 0.17 -0.03
CA TYR A 41 2.62 -1.15 -0.28
C TYR A 41 2.17 -1.80 1.04
N PHE A 42 0.97 -2.37 1.03
CA PHE A 42 0.37 -3.06 2.17
C PHE A 42 -0.15 -4.44 1.75
N ALA A 43 0.27 -5.46 2.48
CA ALA A 43 -0.30 -6.80 2.36
C ALA A 43 -1.61 -6.89 3.15
N LEU A 44 -2.52 -7.78 2.76
CA LEU A 44 -3.77 -7.99 3.50
C LEU A 44 -3.61 -8.95 4.69
N ASN A 45 -2.51 -9.73 4.76
CA ASN A 45 -2.23 -10.62 5.88
C ASN A 45 -0.80 -10.45 6.39
N LYS A 46 -0.60 -10.59 7.71
CA LYS A 46 0.74 -10.57 8.34
C LYS A 46 1.71 -11.59 7.71
N LYS A 47 1.23 -12.81 7.44
CA LYS A 47 2.03 -13.88 6.81
C LYS A 47 2.50 -13.53 5.40
N ASP A 48 1.81 -12.59 4.76
CA ASP A 48 2.04 -12.21 3.37
C ASP A 48 3.20 -11.23 3.20
N THR A 49 3.62 -10.55 4.27
CA THR A 49 4.72 -9.58 4.28
C THR A 49 6.10 -10.21 4.11
N ASN A 50 6.27 -11.46 4.54
CA ASN A 50 7.57 -12.14 4.70
C ASN A 50 8.43 -12.28 3.42
N ARG A 51 7.84 -12.18 2.21
CA ARG A 51 8.59 -12.29 0.94
C ARG A 51 9.03 -10.93 0.38
N LYS A 52 8.47 -9.81 0.83
CA LYS A 52 8.64 -8.49 0.20
C LYS A 52 9.47 -7.50 1.00
N ALA A 53 9.69 -7.73 2.28
CA ALA A 53 10.46 -6.80 3.09
C ALA A 53 11.94 -6.85 2.68
N HIS A 54 12.45 -5.77 2.08
CA HIS A 54 13.88 -5.58 1.86
C HIS A 54 14.66 -5.62 3.18
N GLN A 55 13.98 -5.32 4.30
CA GLN A 55 14.48 -5.49 5.65
C GLN A 55 13.49 -6.33 6.47
N LYS A 56 13.95 -7.47 6.98
CA LYS A 56 13.16 -8.29 7.89
C LYS A 56 13.24 -7.71 9.30
N GLY A 57 12.11 -7.70 10.01
CA GLY A 57 12.00 -7.09 11.33
C GLY A 57 10.56 -7.14 11.83
N VAL A 58 10.05 -5.99 12.23
CA VAL A 58 8.71 -5.81 12.80
C VAL A 58 7.66 -5.63 11.72
N ILE A 59 6.41 -5.96 12.06
CA ILE A 59 5.26 -5.74 11.21
C ILE A 59 4.42 -4.62 11.82
N LEU A 60 4.05 -3.64 10.99
CA LEU A 60 3.07 -2.62 11.30
C LEU A 60 1.70 -3.05 10.78
N GLU A 61 0.68 -2.92 11.61
CA GLU A 61 -0.72 -2.96 11.23
C GLU A 61 -1.23 -1.54 11.06
N CYS A 62 -1.86 -1.27 9.92
CA CYS A 62 -2.26 0.07 9.52
C CYS A 62 -3.74 0.09 9.15
N GLN A 63 -4.48 1.09 9.64
CA GLN A 63 -5.79 1.46 9.10
C GLN A 63 -5.57 2.43 7.94
N ILE A 64 -6.00 2.08 6.74
CA ILE A 64 -5.67 2.80 5.51
C ILE A 64 -6.96 3.14 4.77
N ASP A 65 -7.14 4.41 4.43
CA ASP A 65 -8.22 4.87 3.58
C ASP A 65 -7.85 4.70 2.09
N ILE A 66 -8.38 3.65 1.46
CA ILE A 66 -8.10 3.32 0.06
C ILE A 66 -8.96 4.12 -0.94
N GLY A 67 -9.99 4.83 -0.48
CA GLY A 67 -10.87 5.62 -1.33
C GLY A 67 -11.39 4.86 -2.55
N SER A 68 -11.38 5.52 -3.71
CA SER A 68 -11.62 4.90 -5.03
C SER A 68 -10.39 4.09 -5.46
N CYS A 69 -10.56 2.78 -5.61
CA CYS A 69 -9.43 1.87 -5.86
C CYS A 69 -9.44 1.32 -7.30
N LYS A 70 -8.32 1.47 -8.02
CA LYS A 70 -8.13 0.85 -9.34
C LYS A 70 -7.71 -0.60 -9.18
N ILE A 71 -8.48 -1.52 -9.74
CA ILE A 71 -8.11 -2.94 -9.79
C ILE A 71 -7.10 -3.14 -10.93
N MET A 72 -5.90 -3.58 -10.58
CA MET A 72 -4.79 -3.73 -11.52
C MET A 72 -4.89 -5.07 -12.27
N GLN A 73 -4.73 -5.01 -13.59
CA GLN A 73 -4.76 -6.18 -14.48
C GLN A 73 -3.37 -6.58 -14.99
N GLN A 74 -2.40 -5.67 -14.88
CA GLN A 74 -0.99 -5.87 -15.20
C GLN A 74 -0.11 -5.04 -14.26
N LYS A 75 1.21 -5.28 -14.29
CA LYS A 75 2.18 -4.44 -13.58
C LYS A 75 2.36 -3.13 -14.34
N GLU A 76 2.38 -2.02 -13.62
CA GLU A 76 2.61 -0.67 -14.16
C GLU A 76 3.73 0.00 -13.35
N PRO A 77 5.01 -0.40 -13.53
CA PRO A 77 6.12 0.08 -12.69
C PRO A 77 6.41 1.58 -12.83
N GLN A 78 5.84 2.25 -13.84
CA GLN A 78 5.95 3.68 -14.09
C GLN A 78 4.73 4.48 -13.57
N LEU A 79 3.74 3.82 -12.96
CA LEU A 79 2.55 4.49 -12.45
C LEU A 79 2.92 5.46 -11.32
N THR A 80 2.38 6.67 -11.39
CA THR A 80 2.54 7.72 -10.38
C THR A 80 1.22 8.03 -9.71
N GLY A 81 1.27 8.61 -8.50
CA GLY A 81 0.06 9.05 -7.80
C GLY A 81 -0.71 10.15 -8.55
N GLU A 82 -0.01 11.00 -9.30
CA GLU A 82 -0.63 12.05 -10.11
C GLU A 82 -1.42 11.47 -11.29
N GLU A 83 -0.84 10.48 -11.98
CA GLU A 83 -1.51 9.76 -13.06
C GLU A 83 -2.72 8.98 -12.54
N LEU A 84 -2.57 8.28 -11.41
CA LEU A 84 -3.68 7.59 -10.78
C LEU A 84 -4.83 8.53 -10.41
N LYS A 85 -4.50 9.72 -9.87
CA LYS A 85 -5.48 10.75 -9.53
C LYS A 85 -6.19 11.31 -10.77
N ARG A 86 -5.47 11.51 -11.90
CA ARG A 86 -6.10 11.90 -13.18
C ARG A 86 -7.09 10.85 -13.68
N GLN A 87 -6.83 9.57 -13.40
CA GLN A 87 -7.74 8.46 -13.72
C GLN A 87 -8.95 8.39 -12.77
N GLY A 88 -9.03 9.24 -11.72
CA GLY A 88 -10.13 9.25 -10.76
C GLY A 88 -9.99 8.24 -9.62
N PHE A 89 -8.77 7.74 -9.38
CA PHE A 89 -8.49 6.77 -8.33
C PHE A 89 -7.52 7.34 -7.28
N ASP A 90 -7.62 6.78 -6.08
CA ASP A 90 -6.87 7.15 -4.88
C ASP A 90 -5.80 6.11 -4.52
N SER A 91 -6.05 4.85 -4.89
CA SER A 91 -5.18 3.70 -4.60
C SER A 91 -5.28 2.67 -5.71
N VAL A 92 -4.38 1.70 -5.69
CA VAL A 92 -4.45 0.51 -6.55
C VAL A 92 -4.55 -0.75 -5.71
N TYR A 93 -5.24 -1.75 -6.26
CA TYR A 93 -5.37 -3.08 -5.68
C TYR A 93 -4.87 -4.12 -6.68
N PHE A 94 -3.99 -4.99 -6.20
CA PHE A 94 -3.53 -6.16 -6.93
C PHE A 94 -4.20 -7.42 -6.35
N PRO A 95 -5.16 -8.03 -7.05
CA PRO A 95 -5.69 -9.32 -6.66
C PRO A 95 -4.66 -10.44 -6.84
N ALA A 96 -4.74 -11.47 -6.00
CA ALA A 96 -3.92 -12.67 -6.17
C ALA A 96 -4.39 -13.50 -7.37
N ARG A 97 -3.43 -14.08 -8.11
CA ARG A 97 -3.68 -14.99 -9.25
C ARG A 97 -4.69 -14.44 -10.26
N TYR A 98 -4.60 -13.16 -10.58
CA TYR A 98 -5.52 -12.49 -11.49
C TYR A 98 -4.82 -12.11 -12.80
N MET A 99 -5.43 -12.52 -13.91
CA MET A 99 -4.95 -12.26 -15.28
C MET A 99 -3.45 -12.56 -15.44
N ASN A 100 -2.67 -11.57 -15.88
CA ASN A 100 -1.25 -11.71 -16.20
C ASN A 100 -0.33 -11.38 -15.01
N ILE A 101 -0.89 -11.33 -13.79
CA ILE A 101 -0.13 -11.01 -12.58
C ILE A 101 0.09 -12.29 -11.75
N PRO A 102 1.31 -12.87 -11.77
CA PRO A 102 1.65 -14.02 -10.94
C PRO A 102 1.94 -13.59 -9.49
N LEU A 103 1.07 -12.75 -8.91
CA LEU A 103 1.10 -12.46 -7.48
C LEU A 103 0.37 -13.57 -6.75
N SER A 104 1.06 -14.22 -5.82
CA SER A 104 0.47 -15.23 -4.96
C SER A 104 -0.39 -14.63 -3.85
N ARG A 105 -0.32 -13.31 -3.62
CA ARG A 105 -0.86 -12.61 -2.45
C ARG A 105 -1.37 -11.23 -2.86
N PRO A 106 -2.57 -10.84 -2.42
CA PRO A 106 -3.13 -9.55 -2.77
C PRO A 106 -2.45 -8.41 -2.01
N GLU A 107 -2.46 -7.21 -2.59
CA GLU A 107 -1.91 -6.02 -1.94
C GLU A 107 -2.58 -4.73 -2.40
N TYR A 108 -2.56 -3.74 -1.52
CA TYR A 108 -2.94 -2.37 -1.83
C TYR A 108 -1.71 -1.48 -1.91
N VAL A 109 -1.76 -0.47 -2.76
CA VAL A 109 -0.73 0.57 -2.86
C VAL A 109 -1.40 1.93 -2.84
N ILE A 110 -0.91 2.81 -1.97
CA ILE A 110 -1.31 4.21 -1.90
C ILE A 110 -0.15 5.11 -2.32
N TYR A 111 -0.47 6.30 -2.82
CA TYR A 111 0.52 7.30 -3.23
C TYR A 111 0.45 8.58 -2.39
N ASP A 112 -0.52 8.64 -1.48
CA ASP A 112 -0.66 9.70 -0.48
C ASP A 112 -0.56 9.08 0.94
N PRO A 113 0.56 9.26 1.65
CA PRO A 113 0.74 8.74 3.00
C PRO A 113 -0.29 9.26 4.02
N ALA A 114 -0.94 10.41 3.79
CA ALA A 114 -1.97 10.95 4.69
C ALA A 114 -3.25 10.09 4.71
N ARG A 115 -3.35 9.11 3.82
CA ARG A 115 -4.41 8.09 3.83
C ARG A 115 -4.24 7.03 4.90
N VAL A 116 -3.05 6.91 5.51
CA VAL A 116 -2.87 6.06 6.68
C VAL A 116 -3.43 6.77 7.91
N LYS A 117 -4.47 6.20 8.53
CA LYS A 117 -5.23 6.81 9.62
C LYS A 117 -4.77 6.34 11.00
N HIS A 118 -4.24 5.13 11.10
CA HIS A 118 -3.74 4.59 12.35
C HIS A 118 -2.60 3.60 12.07
N ILE A 119 -1.61 3.54 12.96
CA ILE A 119 -0.43 2.68 12.84
C ILE A 119 -0.12 2.07 14.21
N GLN A 120 -0.09 0.75 14.28
CA GLN A 120 0.33 0.01 15.47
C GLN A 120 1.28 -1.13 15.12
N TYR A 121 1.95 -1.68 16.14
CA TYR A 121 2.67 -2.93 15.95
C TYR A 121 1.66 -4.07 15.85
N ALA A 122 1.87 -4.96 14.89
CA ALA A 122 1.01 -6.10 14.63
C ALA A 122 1.33 -7.28 15.55
#